data_AF-A0A1I1IIC4-F1
#
_entry.id   AF-A0A1I1IIC4-F1
#
_cell.length_a   1.000
_cell.length_b   1.000
_cell.length_c   1.000
_cell.angle_alpha   90.00
_cell.angle_beta   90.00
_cell.angle_gamma   90.00
#
_symmetry.space_group_name_H-M   'P 1'
#
loop_
_entity.id
_entity.type
_entity.pdbx_description
1 polymer ?
#
loop_
_entity_poly.entity_id
_entity_poly.type
_entity_poly.pdbx_seq_one_letter_code
_entity_poly.pdbx_strand_id
1 'polypeptide(L)'
;MQPTAPELEILKLLWHTQPRTARELHDEIKQILSWSYSSTRKTLERMGEKDFVSMEFKGNKKIYFARINKVKTLAAFAQDFAKRVFELDGPLPVAMFTDSRLIDDSEIADLEKLLKDLEQKHEEE
;
A
#
# COMPACT_ATOMS: atom_id res chain seq x y z
N MET A 1 4.22 -11.15 4.78
CA MET A 1 3.45 -11.57 3.58
C MET A 1 3.01 -10.31 2.85
N GLN A 2 3.12 -10.24 1.52
CA GLN A 2 2.62 -9.09 0.76
C GLN A 2 1.13 -9.26 0.43
N PRO A 3 0.33 -8.18 0.39
CA PRO A 3 -1.05 -8.24 -0.10
C PRO A 3 -1.12 -8.70 -1.56
N THR A 4 -2.19 -9.39 -1.92
CA THR A 4 -2.52 -9.62 -3.33
C THR A 4 -3.15 -8.37 -3.96
N ALA A 5 -3.22 -8.29 -5.29
CA ALA A 5 -3.84 -7.14 -5.96
C ALA A 5 -5.27 -6.83 -5.47
N PRO A 6 -6.18 -7.82 -5.29
CA PRO A 6 -7.50 -7.56 -4.72
C PRO A 6 -7.48 -7.07 -3.26
N GLU A 7 -6.58 -7.60 -2.44
CA GLU A 7 -6.42 -7.17 -1.04
C GLU A 7 -5.88 -5.75 -0.97
N LEU A 8 -5.00 -5.37 -1.91
CA LEU A 8 -4.48 -4.02 -2.03
C LEU A 8 -5.57 -3.01 -2.39
N GLU A 9 -6.53 -3.36 -3.25
CA GLU A 9 -7.68 -2.49 -3.53
C GLU A 9 -8.50 -2.19 -2.28
N ILE A 10 -8.74 -3.19 -1.42
CA ILE A 10 -9.42 -3.00 -0.14
C ILE A 10 -8.59 -2.10 0.79
N LEU A 11 -7.27 -2.33 0.87
CA LEU A 11 -6.36 -1.53 1.69
C LEU A 11 -6.30 -0.07 1.24
N LYS A 12 -6.32 0.21 -0.07
CA LYS A 12 -6.40 1.58 -0.61
C LYS A 12 -7.63 2.32 -0.10
N LEU A 13 -8.80 1.66 -0.10
CA LEU A 13 -10.03 2.25 0.43
C LEU A 13 -9.92 2.56 1.93
N LEU A 14 -9.35 1.63 2.71
CA LEU A 14 -9.16 1.81 4.15
C LEU A 14 -8.14 2.91 4.49
N TRP A 15 -7.01 2.97 3.75
CA TRP A 15 -6.03 4.05 3.95
C TRP A 15 -6.57 5.42 3.54
N HIS A 16 -7.49 5.48 2.59
CA HIS A 16 -8.14 6.73 2.22
C HIS A 16 -9.16 7.17 3.28
N THR A 17 -9.94 6.24 3.83
CA THR A 17 -10.87 6.54 4.91
C THR A 17 -11.12 5.29 5.74
N GLN A 18 -10.88 5.38 7.04
CA GLN A 18 -11.17 4.32 8.00
C GLN A 18 -11.74 4.90 9.31
N PRO A 19 -12.58 4.15 10.04
CA PRO A 19 -13.06 2.81 9.72
C PRO A 19 -14.11 2.77 8.61
N ARG A 20 -14.22 1.62 7.92
CA ARG A 20 -15.27 1.34 6.93
C ARG A 20 -15.98 0.03 7.26
N THR A 21 -17.27 -0.06 6.99
CA THR A 21 -18.03 -1.31 7.08
C THR A 21 -17.74 -2.22 5.90
N ALA A 22 -18.00 -3.53 6.06
CA ALA A 22 -17.92 -4.48 4.94
C ALA A 22 -18.82 -4.08 3.76
N ARG A 23 -19.95 -3.40 4.01
CA ARG A 23 -20.86 -2.95 2.96
C ARG A 23 -20.28 -1.77 2.17
N GLU A 24 -19.76 -0.76 2.85
CA GLU A 24 -19.10 0.38 2.20
C GLU A 24 -17.91 -0.08 1.35
N LEU A 25 -17.07 -0.97 1.89
CA LEU A 25 -15.96 -1.56 1.11
C LEU A 25 -16.48 -2.34 -0.09
N HIS A 26 -17.55 -3.13 0.06
CA HIS A 26 -18.12 -3.88 -1.05
C HIS A 26 -18.70 -3.00 -2.14
N ASP A 27 -19.38 -1.93 -1.78
CA ASP A 27 -20.03 -1.04 -2.75
C ASP A 27 -19.03 -0.36 -3.69
N GLU A 28 -17.81 -0.11 -3.22
CA GLU A 28 -16.71 0.36 -4.07
C GLU A 28 -15.99 -0.79 -4.79
N ILE A 29 -15.63 -1.87 -4.08
CA ILE A 29 -14.90 -3.01 -4.66
C ILE A 29 -15.66 -3.72 -5.78
N LYS A 30 -16.99 -3.80 -5.70
CA LYS A 30 -17.80 -4.47 -6.73
C LYS A 30 -17.66 -3.81 -8.11
N GLN A 31 -17.37 -2.50 -8.16
CA GLN A 31 -17.18 -1.78 -9.42
C GLN A 31 -15.83 -2.09 -10.04
N ILE A 32 -14.83 -2.43 -9.22
CA ILE A 32 -13.45 -2.69 -9.64
C ILE A 32 -13.24 -4.17 -9.99
N LEU A 33 -13.76 -5.07 -9.14
CA LEU A 33 -13.47 -6.50 -9.20
C LEU A 33 -14.66 -7.36 -9.62
N SER A 34 -15.85 -6.78 -9.83
CA SER A 34 -17.09 -7.50 -10.17
C SER A 34 -17.43 -8.63 -9.17
N TRP A 35 -17.06 -8.44 -7.90
CA TRP A 35 -17.24 -9.44 -6.86
C TRP A 35 -18.65 -9.48 -6.30
N SER A 36 -19.05 -10.66 -5.82
CA SER A 36 -20.20 -10.79 -4.93
C SER A 36 -19.87 -10.27 -3.53
N TYR A 37 -20.89 -9.92 -2.74
CA TYR A 37 -20.70 -9.52 -1.35
C TYR A 37 -20.06 -10.62 -0.48
N SER A 38 -20.39 -11.88 -0.77
CA SER A 38 -19.78 -13.04 -0.11
C SER A 38 -18.27 -13.10 -0.37
N SER A 39 -17.85 -12.83 -1.61
CA SER A 39 -16.43 -12.77 -1.98
C SER A 39 -15.70 -11.67 -1.21
N THR A 40 -16.27 -10.46 -1.13
CA THR A 40 -15.69 -9.38 -0.32
C THR A 40 -15.53 -9.78 1.15
N ARG A 41 -16.54 -10.39 1.76
CA ARG A 41 -16.46 -10.85 3.16
C ARG A 41 -15.37 -11.90 3.38
N LYS A 42 -15.35 -12.95 2.55
CA LYS A 42 -14.33 -14.01 2.62
C LYS A 42 -12.92 -13.47 2.41
N THR A 43 -12.76 -12.44 1.57
CA THR A 43 -11.46 -11.76 1.43
C THR A 43 -11.10 -10.98 2.69
N LEU A 44 -12.03 -10.22 3.28
CA LEU A 44 -11.79 -9.50 4.54
C LEU A 44 -11.44 -10.45 5.70
N GLU A 45 -12.07 -11.62 5.77
CA GLU A 45 -11.73 -12.66 6.76
C GLU A 45 -10.29 -13.15 6.58
N ARG A 46 -9.91 -13.55 5.37
CA ARG A 46 -8.52 -13.95 5.04
C ARG A 46 -7.50 -12.84 5.26
N MET A 47 -7.87 -11.58 5.00
CA MET A 47 -7.01 -10.43 5.29
C MET A 47 -6.82 -10.24 6.81
N GLY A 48 -7.84 -10.52 7.61
CA GLY A 48 -7.74 -10.53 9.07
C GLY A 48 -6.81 -11.63 9.59
N GLU A 49 -6.91 -12.85 9.03
CA GLU A 49 -5.99 -13.96 9.34
C GLU A 49 -4.52 -13.61 9.02
N LYS A 50 -4.30 -12.79 7.98
CA LYS A 50 -2.97 -12.28 7.59
C LYS A 50 -2.50 -11.04 8.36
N ASP A 51 -3.31 -10.56 9.32
CA ASP A 51 -3.08 -9.33 10.07
C ASP A 51 -2.96 -8.05 9.19
N PHE A 52 -3.56 -8.06 8.00
CA PHE A 52 -3.61 -6.89 7.13
C PHE A 52 -4.68 -5.89 7.56
N VAL A 53 -5.77 -6.38 8.13
CA VAL A 53 -6.88 -5.59 8.63
C VAL A 53 -7.30 -6.08 10.01
N SER A 54 -7.81 -5.17 10.83
CA SER A 54 -8.54 -5.52 12.05
C SER A 54 -10.03 -5.32 11.83
N MET A 55 -10.83 -6.04 12.60
CA MET A 55 -12.28 -5.94 12.60
C MET A 55 -12.78 -5.69 14.00
N GLU A 56 -13.65 -4.70 14.14
CA GLU A 56 -14.32 -4.36 15.38
C GLU A 56 -15.83 -4.26 15.16
N PHE A 57 -16.60 -4.27 16.25
CA PHE A 57 -18.04 -4.04 16.20
C PHE A 57 -18.36 -2.60 16.60
N LYS A 58 -19.07 -1.88 15.72
CA LYS A 58 -19.71 -0.60 16.05
C LYS A 58 -21.22 -0.81 16.03
N GLY A 59 -21.79 -1.05 17.22
CA GLY A 59 -23.16 -1.53 17.37
C GLY A 59 -23.30 -2.95 16.78
N ASN A 60 -24.22 -3.14 15.85
CA ASN A 60 -24.44 -4.42 15.16
C ASN A 60 -23.66 -4.56 13.84
N LYS A 61 -22.79 -3.61 13.49
CA LYS A 61 -22.04 -3.60 12.24
C LYS A 61 -20.57 -3.92 12.48
N LYS A 62 -20.01 -4.80 11.64
CA LYS A 62 -18.56 -5.00 11.54
C LYS A 62 -17.93 -3.82 10.81
N ILE A 63 -16.96 -3.19 11.44
CA ILE A 63 -16.11 -2.14 10.88
C ILE A 63 -14.67 -2.64 10.79
N TYR A 64 -13.94 -2.16 9.78
CA TYR A 64 -12.60 -2.63 9.43
C TYR A 64 -11.63 -1.45 9.42
N PHE A 65 -10.38 -1.74 9.82
CA PHE A 65 -9.26 -0.81 9.78
C PHE A 65 -8.07 -1.49 9.10
N ALA A 66 -7.23 -0.73 8.40
CA ALA A 66 -5.95 -1.24 7.92
C ALA A 66 -4.98 -1.35 9.10
N ARG A 67 -4.29 -2.49 9.23
CA ARG A 67 -3.23 -2.68 10.24
C ARG A 67 -1.83 -2.47 9.69
N ILE A 68 -1.66 -2.63 8.38
CA ILE A 68 -0.38 -2.41 7.72
C ILE A 68 -0.23 -0.95 7.26
N ASN A 69 0.99 -0.43 7.34
CA ASN A 69 1.32 0.95 6.98
C ASN A 69 1.39 1.12 5.45
N LYS A 70 0.66 2.11 4.92
CA LYS A 70 0.60 2.43 3.48
C LYS A 70 1.97 2.56 2.83
N VAL A 71 2.82 3.46 3.35
CA VAL A 71 4.12 3.78 2.74
C VAL A 71 5.03 2.56 2.74
N LYS A 72 5.15 1.87 3.88
CA LYS A 72 5.97 0.65 3.98
C LYS A 72 5.48 -0.45 3.03
N THR A 73 4.16 -0.64 2.91
CA THR A 73 3.59 -1.64 2.01
C THR A 73 3.88 -1.29 0.55
N LEU A 74 3.65 -0.05 0.11
CA LEU A 74 3.89 0.37 -1.27
C LEU A 74 5.37 0.33 -1.64
N ALA A 75 6.27 0.73 -0.73
CA ALA A 75 7.71 0.61 -0.94
C ALA A 75 8.14 -0.86 -1.15
N ALA A 76 7.56 -1.79 -0.37
CA ALA A 76 7.83 -3.21 -0.54
C ALA A 76 7.33 -3.75 -1.91
N PHE A 77 6.19 -3.27 -2.40
CA PHE A 77 5.71 -3.61 -3.76
C PHE A 77 6.65 -3.07 -4.84
N ALA A 78 7.09 -1.82 -4.72
CA ALA A 78 8.00 -1.22 -5.69
C ALA A 78 9.34 -1.97 -5.72
N GLN A 79 9.90 -2.32 -4.55
CA GLN A 79 11.17 -3.03 -4.48
C GLN A 79 11.06 -4.43 -5.06
N ASP A 80 9.98 -5.13 -4.76
CA ASP A 80 9.71 -6.46 -5.31
C ASP A 80 9.52 -6.42 -6.83
N PHE A 81 8.85 -5.39 -7.36
CA PHE A 81 8.74 -5.18 -8.80
C PHE A 81 10.09 -4.90 -9.46
N ALA A 82 10.88 -3.97 -8.91
CA ALA A 82 12.21 -3.65 -9.44
C ALA A 82 13.13 -4.86 -9.45
N LYS A 83 13.11 -5.66 -8.37
CA LYS A 83 13.89 -6.88 -8.30
C LYS A 83 13.45 -7.93 -9.31
N ARG A 84 12.15 -8.18 -9.45
CA ARG A 84 11.64 -9.30 -10.28
C ARG A 84 11.52 -8.98 -11.76
N VAL A 85 11.32 -7.72 -12.13
CA VAL A 85 11.08 -7.31 -13.51
C VAL A 85 12.29 -6.60 -14.12
N PHE A 86 12.99 -5.79 -13.33
CA PHE A 86 14.18 -5.07 -13.80
C PHE A 86 15.50 -5.68 -13.33
N GLU A 87 15.46 -6.76 -12.54
CA GLU A 87 16.65 -7.43 -11.99
C GLU A 87 17.58 -6.47 -11.23
N LEU A 88 16.98 -5.46 -10.59
CA LEU A 88 17.69 -4.48 -9.77
C LEU A 88 17.71 -4.94 -8.31
N ASP A 89 18.90 -5.28 -7.81
CA ASP A 89 19.11 -5.65 -6.40
C ASP A 89 19.36 -4.44 -5.48
N GLY A 90 19.56 -3.24 -6.05
CA GLY A 90 19.82 -1.99 -5.33
C GLY A 90 18.57 -1.14 -5.01
N PRO A 91 18.77 0.09 -4.48
CA PRO A 91 17.69 1.05 -4.29
C PRO A 91 16.98 1.35 -5.60
N LEU A 92 15.64 1.50 -5.56
CA LEU A 92 14.87 1.89 -6.73
C LEU A 92 15.39 3.21 -7.32
N PRO A 93 15.71 3.24 -8.63
CA PRO A 93 16.06 4.48 -9.30
C PRO A 93 14.89 5.47 -9.25
N VAL A 94 15.15 6.67 -8.75
CA VAL A 94 14.11 7.70 -8.57
C VAL A 94 13.51 8.15 -9.90
N ALA A 95 14.28 8.02 -10.99
CA ALA A 95 13.84 8.20 -12.36
C ALA A 95 12.61 7.35 -12.74
N MET A 96 12.31 6.26 -12.03
CA MET A 96 11.11 5.45 -12.29
C MET A 96 9.80 6.10 -11.81
N PHE A 97 9.87 7.10 -10.93
CA PHE A 97 8.72 7.74 -10.30
C PHE A 97 8.42 9.13 -10.86
N THR A 98 9.20 9.60 -11.85
CA THR A 98 9.15 10.97 -12.38
C THR A 98 7.83 11.36 -13.03
N ASP A 99 7.04 10.39 -13.51
CA ASP A 99 5.69 10.60 -14.06
C ASP A 99 4.56 10.18 -13.10
N SER A 100 4.90 9.81 -11.86
CA SER A 100 3.90 9.41 -10.86
C SER A 100 3.37 10.62 -10.10
N ARG A 101 2.06 10.65 -9.80
CA ARG A 101 1.44 11.68 -8.92
C ARG A 101 1.88 11.58 -7.45
N LEU A 102 2.90 10.77 -7.15
CA LEU A 102 3.40 10.54 -5.80
C LEU A 102 4.52 11.54 -5.46
N ILE A 103 5.29 11.99 -6.44
CA ILE A 103 6.39 12.94 -6.23
C ILE A 103 5.86 14.36 -6.34
N ASP A 104 5.87 15.07 -5.22
CA ASP A 104 5.68 16.52 -5.14
C ASP A 104 7.01 17.23 -4.85
N ASP A 105 7.00 18.56 -4.89
CA ASP A 105 8.20 19.38 -4.70
C ASP A 105 8.89 19.14 -3.34
N SER A 106 8.16 18.68 -2.33
CA SER A 106 8.72 18.36 -1.01
C SER A 106 9.47 17.02 -1.02
N GLU A 107 8.94 16.02 -1.74
CA GLU A 107 9.64 14.74 -1.91
C GLU A 107 10.92 14.91 -2.75
N ILE A 108 10.92 15.81 -3.75
CA ILE A 108 12.13 16.14 -4.53
C ILE A 108 13.22 16.73 -3.62
N ALA A 109 12.85 17.68 -2.76
CA ALA A 109 13.79 18.33 -1.84
C ALA A 109 14.39 17.34 -0.82
N ASP A 110 13.57 16.42 -0.29
CA ASP A 110 14.05 15.36 0.62
C ASP A 110 15.01 14.39 -0.10
N LEU A 111 14.77 14.14 -1.38
CA LEU A 111 15.60 13.27 -2.20
C LEU A 111 16.96 13.91 -2.52
N GLU A 112 16.97 15.19 -2.88
CA GLU A 112 18.21 15.96 -3.08
C GLU A 112 19.06 16.00 -1.81
N LYS A 113 18.41 16.07 -0.64
CA LYS A 113 19.10 16.03 0.65
C LYS A 113 19.73 14.66 0.90
N LEU A 114 19.00 13.57 0.66
CA LEU A 114 19.54 12.21 0.79
C LEU A 114 20.70 11.94 -0.17
N LEU A 115 20.66 12.49 -1.39
CA LEU A 115 21.76 12.40 -2.34
C LEU A 115 23.02 13.12 -1.84
N LYS A 116 22.87 14.34 -1.32
CA LYS A 116 23.99 15.07 -0.71
C LYS A 116 24.59 14.33 0.49
N ASP A 117 23.75 13.76 1.33
CA ASP A 117 24.20 13.01 2.50
C ASP A 117 24.95 11.71 2.09
N LEU A 118 24.61 11.12 0.93
CA LEU A 118 25.32 9.97 0.36
C LEU A 118 26.64 10.36 -0.28
N GLU A 119 26.69 11.47 -1.03
CA GLU A 119 27.92 12.00 -1.61
C GLU A 119 28.95 12.33 -0.53
N GLN A 120 28.52 12.97 0.57
CA GLN A 120 29.39 13.27 1.71
C GLN A 120 29.95 12.02 2.38
N LYS A 121 29.16 10.94 2.50
CA LYS A 121 29.66 9.67 3.06
C LYS A 121 30.65 8.95 2.14
N HIS A 122 30.55 9.15 0.83
CA HIS A 122 31.47 8.56 -0.14
C HIS A 122 32.80 9.33 -0.26
N GLU A 123 32.84 10.60 0.16
CA GLU A 123 34.09 11.40 0.21
C GLU A 123 34.88 11.19 1.52
N GLU A 124 34.25 10.63 2.55
CA GLU A 124 34.85 10.33 3.86
C GLU A 124 35.44 8.90 3.97
N GLU A 125 35.26 8.04 2.95
CA GLU A 125 35.90 6.72 2.79
C GLU A 125 37.08 6.76 1.81
#